data_AF-A0A133VDV4-F1
#
_entry.id   AF-A0A133VDV4-F1
#
_cell.length_a   1.000
_cell.length_b   1.000
_cell.length_c   1.000
_cell.angle_alpha   90.00
_cell.angle_beta   90.00
_cell.angle_gamma   90.00
#
_symmetry.space_group_name_H-M   'P 1'
#
loop_
_entity.id
_entity.type
_entity.pdbx_description
1 polymer ?
#
loop_
_entity_poly.entity_id
_entity_poly.type
_entity_poly.pdbx_seq_one_letter_code
_entity_poly.pdbx_strand_id
1 'polypeptide(L)'
;MTGKKNIIAQISKEEAYIVLKRLANEDDDIKNRIEKITLDYLTGGDVNETAEQVFFELESIRVEELWNRSGKKRYGYVEPSEEAWKMFRKKTRAIYSADEKVSRLIDA
;
A
#
# COMPACT_ATOMS: atom_id res chain seq x y z
N MET A 1 -37.01 -1.67 27.62
CA MET A 1 -36.67 -1.65 26.18
C MET A 1 -35.40 -2.46 26.02
N THR A 2 -35.50 -3.73 25.62
CA THR A 2 -34.37 -4.64 25.42
C THR A 2 -33.62 -4.21 24.16
N GLY A 3 -32.48 -3.53 24.34
CA GLY A 3 -31.58 -3.21 23.24
C GLY A 3 -31.16 -4.52 22.57
N LYS A 4 -31.58 -4.72 21.31
CA LYS A 4 -31.11 -5.86 20.52
C LYS A 4 -29.59 -5.83 20.56
N LYS A 5 -28.98 -6.86 21.16
CA LYS A 5 -27.52 -7.04 21.12
C LYS A 5 -27.09 -6.90 19.67
N ASN A 6 -26.11 -6.04 19.41
CA ASN A 6 -25.58 -5.85 18.07
C ASN A 6 -24.80 -7.12 17.70
N ILE A 7 -25.49 -8.10 17.11
CA ILE A 7 -24.94 -9.41 16.78
C ILE A 7 -23.75 -9.26 15.82
N ILE A 8 -23.79 -8.29 14.91
CA ILE A 8 -22.69 -7.99 13.97
C ILE A 8 -21.43 -7.55 14.71
N ALA A 9 -21.54 -6.90 15.87
CA ALA A 9 -20.37 -6.52 16.67
C ALA A 9 -19.75 -7.71 17.46
N GLN A 10 -20.37 -8.90 17.42
CA GLN A 10 -19.97 -10.07 18.21
C GLN A 10 -19.41 -11.21 17.35
N ILE A 11 -19.50 -11.12 16.03
CA ILE A 11 -18.98 -12.16 15.12
C ILE A 11 -17.47 -12.04 14.93
N SER A 12 -16.81 -13.16 14.68
CA SER A 12 -15.39 -13.21 14.34
C SER A 12 -15.11 -12.67 12.93
N LYS A 13 -13.83 -12.50 12.59
CA LYS A 13 -13.40 -12.10 11.24
C LYS A 13 -13.81 -13.14 10.20
N GLU A 14 -13.67 -14.42 10.52
CA GLU A 14 -14.02 -15.55 9.65
C GLU A 14 -15.54 -15.60 9.42
N GLU A 15 -16.34 -15.39 10.47
CA GLU A 15 -17.80 -15.33 10.39
C GLU A 15 -18.27 -14.12 9.58
N ALA A 16 -17.67 -12.94 9.79
CA ALA A 16 -17.95 -11.75 9.00
C ALA A 16 -17.66 -11.97 7.51
N TYR A 17 -16.55 -12.63 7.19
CA TYR A 17 -16.19 -12.98 5.81
C TYR A 17 -17.24 -13.89 5.15
N ILE A 18 -17.72 -14.90 5.87
CA ILE A 18 -18.79 -15.80 5.38
C ILE A 18 -20.07 -15.01 5.09
N VAL A 19 -20.45 -14.09 6.00
CA VAL A 19 -21.64 -13.24 5.82
C VAL A 19 -21.49 -12.32 4.61
N LEU A 20 -20.33 -11.67 4.44
CA LEU A 20 -20.05 -10.80 3.28
C LEU A 20 -20.15 -11.56 1.97
N LYS A 21 -19.57 -12.77 1.88
CA LYS A 21 -19.68 -13.62 0.70
C LYS A 21 -21.12 -13.99 0.38
N ARG A 22 -21.89 -14.33 1.41
CA ARG A 22 -23.29 -14.68 1.23
C ARG A 22 -24.09 -13.50 0.68
N LEU A 23 -23.93 -12.31 1.26
CA LEU A 23 -24.58 -11.09 0.81
C LEU A 23 -24.21 -10.74 -0.64
N ALA A 24 -22.94 -10.86 -1.01
CA ALA A 24 -22.47 -10.62 -2.37
C ALA A 24 -22.98 -11.64 -3.40
N ASN A 25 -23.33 -12.86 -2.97
CA ASN A 25 -23.90 -13.88 -3.87
C ASN A 25 -25.42 -13.77 -4.01
N GLU A 26 -26.09 -13.10 -3.07
CA GLU A 26 -27.55 -12.96 -3.06
C GLU A 26 -28.04 -11.75 -3.87
N ASP A 27 -27.21 -10.69 -3.98
CA ASP A 27 -27.61 -9.42 -4.58
C ASP A 27 -26.40 -8.72 -5.25
N ASP A 28 -26.51 -8.45 -6.55
CA ASP A 28 -25.46 -7.82 -7.36
C ASP A 28 -25.18 -6.35 -6.97
N ASP A 29 -26.19 -5.59 -6.52
CA ASP A 29 -26.00 -4.21 -6.05
C ASP A 29 -25.24 -4.19 -4.72
N ILE A 30 -25.54 -5.15 -3.83
CA ILE A 30 -24.79 -5.32 -2.57
C ILE A 30 -23.36 -5.77 -2.87
N LYS A 31 -23.16 -6.69 -3.82
CA LYS A 31 -21.83 -7.12 -4.27
C LYS A 31 -21.01 -5.93 -4.77
N ASN A 32 -21.53 -5.15 -5.70
CA ASN A 32 -20.86 -3.97 -6.26
C ASN A 32 -20.49 -2.97 -5.15
N ARG A 33 -21.36 -2.80 -4.15
CA ARG A 33 -21.08 -1.93 -3.00
C ARG A 33 -20.00 -2.48 -2.08
N ILE A 34 -19.98 -3.79 -1.81
CA ILE A 34 -18.91 -4.46 -1.04
C ILE A 34 -17.58 -4.33 -1.77
N GLU A 35 -17.55 -4.58 -3.08
CA GLU A 35 -16.35 -4.44 -3.92
C GLU A 35 -15.83 -3.01 -3.89
N LYS A 36 -16.71 -2.00 -4.03
CA LYS A 36 -16.31 -0.59 -3.92
C LYS A 36 -15.73 -0.24 -2.55
N ILE A 37 -16.37 -0.63 -1.46
CA ILE A 37 -15.86 -0.35 -0.10
C ILE A 37 -14.52 -1.06 0.13
N THR A 38 -14.40 -2.30 -0.36
CA THR A 38 -13.16 -3.07 -0.28
C THR A 38 -12.08 -2.39 -1.09
N LEU A 39 -12.42 -1.91 -2.29
CA LEU A 39 -11.51 -1.16 -3.14
C LEU A 39 -11.08 0.14 -2.47
N ASP A 40 -12.01 0.93 -1.92
CA ASP A 40 -11.70 2.17 -1.20
C ASP A 40 -10.82 1.90 0.04
N TYR A 41 -10.98 0.76 0.71
CA TYR A 41 -10.14 0.34 1.83
C TYR A 41 -8.74 -0.13 1.38
N LEU A 42 -8.67 -0.88 0.27
CA LEU A 42 -7.41 -1.41 -0.28
C LEU A 42 -6.59 -0.36 -1.05
N THR A 43 -7.27 0.57 -1.72
CA THR A 43 -6.68 1.75 -2.39
C THR A 43 -6.56 2.92 -1.43
N GLY A 44 -7.17 2.84 -0.25
CA GLY A 44 -7.05 3.75 0.88
C GLY A 44 -5.68 3.71 1.56
N GLY A 45 -4.60 3.77 0.79
CA GLY A 45 -3.44 4.50 1.26
C GLY A 45 -3.89 5.96 1.36
N ASP A 46 -4.09 6.47 2.58
CA ASP A 46 -4.25 7.91 2.75
C ASP A 46 -3.07 8.55 2.00
N VAL A 47 -3.36 9.45 1.06
CA VAL A 47 -2.30 10.13 0.31
C VAL A 47 -1.34 10.80 1.30
N ASN A 48 -1.83 11.24 2.47
CA ASN A 48 -0.99 11.73 3.54
C ASN A 48 -0.19 10.61 4.21
N GLU A 49 -0.76 9.45 4.52
CA GLU A 49 -0.01 8.31 5.06
C GLU A 49 1.07 7.83 4.08
N THR A 50 0.75 7.76 2.78
CA THR A 50 1.70 7.39 1.72
C THR A 50 2.76 8.48 1.55
N ALA A 51 2.38 9.76 1.58
CA ALA A 51 3.31 10.88 1.53
C ALA A 51 4.21 10.91 2.77
N GLU A 52 3.69 10.61 3.96
CA GLU A 52 4.45 10.47 5.21
C GLU A 52 5.44 9.31 5.12
N GLN A 53 5.01 8.14 4.66
CA GLN A 53 5.91 6.99 4.46
C GLN A 53 7.01 7.31 3.43
N VAL A 54 6.67 7.93 2.29
CA VAL A 54 7.64 8.38 1.29
C VAL A 54 8.58 9.42 1.91
N PHE A 55 8.05 10.38 2.68
CA PHE A 55 8.84 11.41 3.35
C PHE A 55 9.87 10.78 4.29
N PHE A 56 9.46 9.89 5.20
CA PHE A 56 10.37 9.23 6.14
C PHE A 56 11.39 8.34 5.43
N GLU A 57 11.01 7.62 4.38
CA GLU A 57 11.95 6.80 3.61
C GLU A 57 12.97 7.65 2.86
N LEU A 58 12.57 8.78 2.30
CA LEU A 58 13.48 9.70 1.62
C LEU A 58 14.38 10.45 2.62
N GLU A 59 13.85 10.87 3.76
CA GLU A 59 14.63 11.48 4.85
C GLU A 59 15.69 10.50 5.38
N SER A 60 15.42 9.20 5.37
CA SER A 60 16.40 8.18 5.76
C SER A 60 17.59 8.06 4.79
N ILE A 61 17.52 8.67 3.60
CA ILE A 61 18.63 8.69 2.64
C ILE A 61 19.68 9.69 3.12
N ARG A 62 20.80 9.16 3.61
CA ARG A 62 21.93 9.97 4.04
C ARG A 62 22.78 10.44 2.86
N VAL A 63 23.02 11.75 2.77
CA VAL A 63 23.85 12.33 1.70
C VAL A 63 25.29 11.79 1.73
N GLU A 64 25.81 11.43 2.89
CA GLU A 64 27.15 10.84 3.00
C GLU A 64 27.21 9.45 2.38
N GLU A 65 26.10 8.69 2.38
CA GLU A 65 26.03 7.41 1.68
C GLU A 65 26.13 7.63 0.16
N LEU A 66 25.51 8.68 -0.36
CA LEU A 66 25.65 9.08 -1.76
C LEU A 66 27.11 9.42 -2.09
N TRP A 67 27.77 10.26 -1.28
CA TRP A 67 29.18 10.60 -1.49
C TRP A 67 30.09 9.37 -1.50
N ASN A 68 29.86 8.44 -0.56
CA ASN A 68 30.62 7.20 -0.47
C ASN A 68 30.39 6.28 -1.67
N ARG A 69 29.24 6.35 -2.33
CA ARG A 69 28.86 5.48 -3.45
C ARG A 69 29.15 6.10 -4.82
N SER A 70 29.27 7.42 -4.91
CA SER A 70 29.52 8.15 -6.14
C SER A 70 31.00 8.52 -6.35
N GLY A 71 31.29 9.17 -7.47
CA GLY A 71 32.60 9.71 -7.82
C GLY A 71 33.58 8.66 -8.34
N LYS A 72 34.88 8.99 -8.26
CA LYS A 72 35.95 8.14 -8.77
C LYS A 72 36.06 6.84 -7.96
N LYS A 73 35.96 5.71 -8.65
CA LYS A 73 36.16 4.36 -8.13
C LYS A 73 37.39 3.72 -8.78
N ARG A 74 37.78 2.55 -8.27
CA ARG A 74 38.95 1.79 -8.76
C ARG A 74 38.90 1.50 -10.28
N TYR A 75 37.70 1.33 -10.83
CA TYR A 75 37.48 0.93 -12.22
C TYR A 75 36.60 1.90 -13.03
N GLY A 76 36.47 3.15 -12.60
CA GLY A 76 35.66 4.12 -13.34
C GLY A 76 35.15 5.28 -12.49
N TYR A 77 34.15 5.98 -13.00
CA TYR A 77 33.46 7.07 -12.33
C TYR A 77 31.99 6.71 -12.19
N VAL A 78 31.42 6.91 -10.99
CA VAL A 78 29.99 6.75 -10.74
C VAL A 78 29.37 8.15 -10.70
N GLU A 79 28.50 8.42 -11.67
CA GLU A 79 27.81 9.69 -11.79
C GLU A 79 26.92 9.94 -10.55
N PRO A 80 27.14 11.01 -9.77
CA PRO A 80 26.38 11.27 -8.55
C PRO A 80 24.88 11.36 -8.76
N SER A 81 24.43 11.98 -9.86
CA SER A 81 23.01 12.12 -10.16
C SER A 81 22.33 10.77 -10.42
N GLU A 82 23.00 9.85 -11.11
CA GLU A 82 22.49 8.50 -11.37
C GLU A 82 22.41 7.64 -10.10
N GLU A 83 23.44 7.71 -9.24
CA GLU A 83 23.45 6.95 -7.99
C GLU A 83 22.42 7.49 -7.00
N ALA A 84 22.20 8.81 -6.95
CA ALA A 84 21.13 9.42 -6.18
C ALA A 84 19.75 8.91 -6.65
N TRP A 85 19.52 8.87 -7.96
CA TRP A 85 18.28 8.36 -8.54
C TRP A 85 18.07 6.87 -8.25
N LYS A 86 19.15 6.08 -8.21
CA LYS A 86 19.10 4.66 -7.84
C LYS A 86 18.77 4.48 -6.36
N MET A 87 19.35 5.29 -5.46
CA MET A 87 19.05 5.27 -4.03
C MET A 87 17.59 5.64 -3.77
N PHE A 88 17.10 6.71 -4.40
CA PHE A 88 15.70 7.12 -4.41
C PHE A 88 14.78 5.96 -4.80
N ARG A 89 14.99 5.37 -5.99
CA ARG A 89 14.14 4.27 -6.48
C ARG A 89 14.20 3.04 -5.60
N LYS A 90 15.37 2.72 -5.02
CA LYS A 90 15.50 1.56 -4.12
C LYS A 90 14.62 1.73 -2.88
N LYS A 91 14.57 2.95 -2.34
CA LYS A 91 13.79 3.29 -1.15
C LYS A 91 12.29 3.32 -1.41
N THR A 92 11.87 3.86 -2.54
CA THR A 92 10.45 3.95 -2.90
C THR A 92 9.85 2.69 -3.52
N ARG A 93 10.68 1.72 -3.97
CA ARG A 93 10.23 0.48 -4.64
C ARG A 93 9.25 -0.36 -3.81
N ALA A 94 9.41 -0.44 -2.50
CA ALA A 94 8.53 -1.23 -1.65
C ALA A 94 7.10 -0.66 -1.65
N ILE A 95 6.98 0.67 -1.68
CA ILE A 95 5.71 1.40 -1.70
C ILE A 95 4.98 1.12 -3.04
N TYR A 96 5.68 1.25 -4.18
CA TYR A 96 5.10 0.93 -5.50
C TYR A 96 4.67 -0.53 -5.67
N SER A 97 5.31 -1.48 -4.98
CA SER A 97 4.97 -2.91 -5.08
C SER A 97 3.67 -3.29 -4.37
N ALA A 98 3.21 -2.47 -3.41
CA ALA A 98 1.90 -2.62 -2.79
C ALA A 98 0.80 -2.14 -3.74
N ASP A 99 1.00 -0.99 -4.39
CA ASP A 99 0.12 -0.46 -5.44
C ASP A 99 -0.07 -1.43 -6.61
N GLU A 100 1.00 -2.07 -7.08
CA GLU A 100 0.92 -3.00 -8.21
C GLU A 100 0.06 -4.24 -7.88
N LYS A 101 0.09 -4.72 -6.63
CA LYS A 101 -0.78 -5.83 -6.19
C LYS A 101 -2.25 -5.40 -6.14
N VAL A 102 -2.52 -4.17 -5.73
CA VAL A 102 -3.87 -3.60 -5.73
C VAL A 102 -4.37 -3.42 -7.16
N SER A 103 -3.54 -2.90 -8.07
CA SER A 103 -3.88 -2.79 -9.50
C SER A 103 -4.21 -4.15 -10.12
N ARG A 104 -3.41 -5.19 -9.84
CA ARG A 104 -3.68 -6.55 -10.34
C ARG A 104 -4.95 -7.19 -9.75
N LEU A 105 -5.41 -6.75 -8.59
CA LEU A 105 -6.69 -7.20 -8.00
C LEU A 105 -7.90 -6.48 -8.62
N ILE A 106 -7.71 -5.28 -9.17
CA ILE A 106 -8.74 -4.52 -9.88
C ILE A 106 -8.90 -5.03 -11.33
N ASP A 107 -7.79 -5.42 -11.96
CA ASP A 107 -7.75 -5.83 -13.37
C ASP A 107 -8.04 -7.33 -13.61
N ALA A 108 -8.33 -8.11 -12.55
CA ALA A 108 -8.55 -9.57 -12.60
C ALA A 108 -10.04 -9.93 -12.44
#